data_AF-A0A1G1N5U3-F1
#
_entry.id   AF-A0A1G1N5U3-F1
#
_cell.length_a   1.000
_cell.length_b   1.000
_cell.length_c   1.000
_cell.angle_alpha   90.00
_cell.angle_beta   90.00
_cell.angle_gamma   90.00
#
_symmetry.space_group_name_H-M   'P 1'
#
loop_
_entity.id
_entity.type
_entity.pdbx_description
1 polymer ?
#
loop_
_entity_poly.entity_id
_entity_poly.type
_entity_poly.pdbx_seq_one_letter_code
_entity_poly.pdbx_strand_id
1 'polypeptide(L)' 'MQFQNFTEIFQKYKSQWIAFTDDNQIIVTAATLEELVTKANQKGYDDFVTFLVPDINNEFVL' A
#
# COMPACT_ATOMS: atom_id res chain seq x y z
N MET A 1 -21.76 8.16 -0.45
CA MET A 1 -20.36 7.70 -0.38
C MET A 1 -20.13 7.16 1.02
N GLN A 2 -19.80 5.87 1.16
CA GLN A 2 -19.31 5.34 2.43
C GLN A 2 -17.83 5.75 2.55
N PHE A 3 -17.44 6.31 3.69
CA PHE A 3 -16.04 6.62 3.97
C PHE A 3 -15.37 5.37 4.53
N GLN A 4 -14.35 4.87 3.83
CA GLN A 4 -13.55 3.75 4.31
C GLN A 4 -12.48 4.27 5.28
N ASN A 5 -12.44 3.70 6.48
CA ASN A 5 -11.47 4.07 7.49
C ASN A 5 -10.15 3.31 7.26
N PHE A 6 -9.12 4.02 6.78
CA PHE A 6 -7.78 3.47 6.55
C PHE A 6 -6.85 3.60 7.77
N THR A 7 -7.37 3.95 8.94
CA THR A 7 -6.55 4.18 10.15
C THR A 7 -5.71 2.97 10.54
N GLU A 8 -6.29 1.76 10.49
CA GLU A 8 -5.57 0.52 10.83
C GLU A 8 -4.41 0.25 9.86
N ILE A 9 -4.65 0.51 8.57
CA ILE A 9 -3.64 0.35 7.51
C ILE A 9 -2.50 1.34 7.73
N PHE A 10 -2.83 2.59 7.99
CA PHE A 10 -1.85 3.62 8.30
C PHE A 10 -0.99 3.27 9.52
N GLN A 11 -1.60 2.75 10.59
CA GLN A 11 -0.87 2.39 11.80
C GLN A 11 0.03 1.16 11.61
N LYS A 12 -0.43 0.16 10.85
CA LYS A 12 0.25 -1.13 10.69
C LYS A 12 1.38 -1.11 9.67
N TYR A 13 1.24 -0.33 8.60
CA TYR A 13 2.11 -0.42 7.42
C TYR A 13 2.91 0.86 7.16
N LYS A 14 3.20 1.66 8.19
CA LYS A 14 4.02 2.87 8.08
C LYS A 14 5.31 2.63 7.30
N SER A 15 5.66 3.55 6.41
CA SER A 15 6.84 3.47 5.54
C SER A 15 6.86 2.24 4.61
N GLN A 16 5.71 1.60 4.36
CA GLN A 16 5.59 0.51 3.40
C GLN A 16 4.72 0.91 2.22
N TRP A 17 5.06 0.34 1.07
CA TRP A 17 4.18 0.31 -0.08
C TRP A 17 3.09 -0.73 0.12
N ILE A 18 1.89 -0.43 -0.36
CA ILE A 18 0.75 -1.35 -0.36
C ILE A 18 0.14 -1.39 -1.75
N ALA A 19 -0.23 -2.59 -2.21
CA ALA A 19 -1.03 -2.83 -3.41
C ALA A 19 -2.45 -3.25 -3.00
N PHE A 20 -3.46 -2.68 -3.69
CA PHE A 20 -4.87 -2.97 -3.47
C PHE A 20 -5.57 -3.33 -4.77
N THR A 21 -6.60 -4.17 -4.66
CA THR A 21 -7.60 -4.32 -5.71
C THR A 21 -8.49 -3.09 -5.79
N ASP A 22 -9.23 -2.97 -6.90
CA ASP A 22 -10.35 -2.03 -7.08
C ASP A 22 -11.43 -2.15 -5.99
N ASP A 23 -11.61 -3.33 -5.43
CA ASP A 23 -12.45 -3.60 -4.25
C ASP A 23 -11.82 -3.21 -2.90
N ASN A 24 -10.73 -2.41 -2.91
CA ASN A 24 -9.98 -1.95 -1.73
C ASN A 24 -9.43 -3.08 -0.84
N GLN A 25 -9.16 -4.26 -1.40
CA GLN A 25 -8.53 -5.36 -0.67
C GLN A 25 -7.02 -5.30 -0.81
N ILE A 26 -6.29 -5.44 0.31
CA ILE A 26 -4.83 -5.48 0.29
C ILE A 26 -4.37 -6.79 -0.34
N ILE A 27 -3.58 -6.68 -1.40
CA ILE A 27 -2.96 -7.81 -2.09
C ILE A 27 -1.62 -8.17 -1.41
N VAL A 28 -0.77 -7.16 -1.24
CA VAL A 28 0.59 -7.31 -0.71
C VAL A 28 1.14 -5.98 -0.18
N THR A 29 2.13 -6.06 0.71
CA THR A 29 2.94 -4.92 1.16
C THR A 29 4.43 -5.19 0.93
N ALA A 30 5.21 -4.13 0.76
CA ALA A 30 6.65 -4.20 0.52
C ALA A 30 7.38 -2.92 0.96
N ALA A 31 8.70 -3.00 1.11
CA ALA A 31 9.50 -1.82 1.49
C ALA A 31 9.74 -0.89 0.30
N THR A 32 9.79 -1.42 -0.91
CA THR A 32 9.97 -0.66 -2.15
C THR A 32 8.86 -0.94 -3.15
N LEU A 33 8.64 0.00 -4.09
CA LEU A 33 7.64 -0.16 -5.15
C LEU A 33 7.99 -1.34 -6.08
N GLU A 34 9.27 -1.52 -6.42
CA GLU A 34 9.73 -2.62 -7.28
C GLU A 34 9.43 -3.99 -6.67
N GLU A 35 9.70 -4.14 -5.37
CA GLU A 35 9.40 -5.36 -4.62
C GLU A 35 7.89 -5.60 -4.56
N LEU A 36 7.10 -4.53 -4.36
CA LEU A 36 5.65 -4.59 -4.34
C LEU A 36 5.09 -5.15 -5.65
N VAL A 37 5.48 -4.54 -6.77
CA VAL A 37 5.01 -4.90 -8.12
C VAL A 37 5.42 -6.34 -8.44
N THR A 38 6.66 -6.71 -8.14
CA THR A 38 7.15 -8.08 -8.34
C THR A 38 6.29 -9.09 -7.58
N LYS A 39 6.00 -8.83 -6.29
CA LYS A 39 5.17 -9.71 -5.47
C LYS A 39 3.71 -9.75 -5.92
N ALA A 40 3.15 -8.63 -6.35
CA ALA A 40 1.76 -8.56 -6.84
C ALA A 40 1.59 -9.38 -8.12
N ASN A 41 2.50 -9.21 -9.08
CA ASN A 41 2.51 -9.97 -10.34
C ASN A 41 2.72 -11.48 -10.08
N GLN A 42 3.61 -11.86 -9.15
CA GLN A 42 3.81 -13.26 -8.76
C GLN A 42 2.54 -13.90 -8.16
N LYS A 43 1.64 -13.11 -7.58
CA LYS A 43 0.34 -13.55 -7.08
C LYS A 43 -0.75 -13.59 -8.17
N GLY A 44 -0.44 -13.18 -9.40
CA GLY A 44 -1.38 -13.16 -10.52
C GLY A 44 -2.29 -11.93 -10.56
N TYR A 45 -1.88 -10.83 -9.92
CA TYR A 45 -2.58 -9.55 -10.04
C TYR A 45 -1.88 -8.69 -11.08
N ASP A 46 -2.53 -8.48 -12.22
CA ASP A 46 -2.00 -7.66 -13.34
C ASP A 46 -2.48 -6.20 -13.28
N ASP A 47 -3.56 -5.93 -12.56
CA ASP A 47 -4.12 -4.60 -12.33
C ASP A 47 -4.33 -4.36 -10.83
N PHE A 48 -3.70 -3.32 -10.30
CA PHE A 48 -3.76 -2.96 -8.89
C PHE A 48 -3.34 -1.51 -8.67
N VAL A 49 -3.90 -0.89 -7.64
CA VAL A 49 -3.53 0.46 -7.21
C VAL A 49 -2.46 0.37 -6.13
N THR A 50 -1.48 1.27 -6.15
CA THR A 50 -0.41 1.31 -5.16
C THR A 50 -0.35 2.65 -4.45
N PHE A 51 0.06 2.64 -3.19
CA PHE A 51 0.50 3.85 -2.50
C PHE A 51 1.54 3.56 -1.42
N LEU A 52 2.35 4.57 -1.10
CA LEU A 52 3.27 4.56 0.03
C LEU A 52 2.55 5.08 1.27
N VAL A 53 2.57 4.31 2.36
CA VAL A 53 2.01 4.77 3.64
C VAL A 53 2.98 5.78 4.26
N PRO A 54 2.53 7.02 4.51
CA PRO A 54 3.38 8.02 5.14
C PRO A 54 3.72 7.60 6.58
N ASP A 55 4.91 7.95 7.05
CA ASP A 55 5.28 7.85 8.45
C ASP A 55 5.46 9.24 9.04
N ILE A 56 4.64 9.58 10.02
CA ILE A 56 4.67 10.88 10.71
C ILE A 56 5.99 11.14 11.43
N ASN A 57 6.78 10.10 11.70
CA ASN A 57 8.09 10.24 12.34
C ASN A 57 9.21 10.47 11.34
N ASN A 58 8.97 10.24 10.04
CA ASN A 58 9.89 10.65 9.00
C ASN A 58 9.54 12.08 8.60
N GLU A 59 10.49 13.01 8.77
CA GLU A 59 10.35 14.35 8.22
C GLU A 59 10.14 14.25 6.71
N PHE A 60 8.96 14.62 6.25
CA PHE A 60 8.73 14.90 4.84
C PHE A 60 9.50 16.18 4.53
N VAL A 61 10.67 16.07 3.90
CA VAL A 61 11.22 17.18 3.14
C VAL A 61 10.32 17.33 1.92
N LEU A 62 9.31 18.20 2.05
CA LEU A 62 8.41 18.64 0.99
C LEU A 62 9.16 19.49 -0.04
#